data_AF-A0A535VJB6-F1
#
_entry.id   AF-A0A535VJB6-F1
#
_cell.length_a   1.000
_cell.length_b   1.000
_cell.length_c   1.000
_cell.angle_alpha   90.00
_cell.angle_beta   90.00
_cell.angle_gamma   90.00
#
_symmetry.space_group_name_H-M   'P 1'
#
loop_
_entity.id
_entity.type
_entity.pdbx_description
1 polymer ?
#
loop_
_entity_poly.entity_id
_entity_poly.type
_entity_poly.pdbx_seq_one_letter_code
_entity_poly.pdbx_strand_id
1 'polypeptide(L)'
;MLRRLPVLKGVDELEGSPIEDQDDWIIDANGFYVATRSFLIRRGYCCANQCRNCPYINWRNSPTWEPLPAEAVHFIEVSPKAVEGARNALAYHEQQVHTGCKSGEELHQTMIAHYRLLLERWVEASG
;
A
#
# COMPACT_ATOMS: atom_id res chain seq x y z
N MET A 1 51.12 -17.56 -17.11
CA MET A 1 50.85 -16.17 -16.68
C MET A 1 49.36 -15.91 -16.84
N LEU A 2 48.56 -16.23 -15.83
CA LEU A 2 47.11 -15.97 -15.85
C LEU A 2 46.88 -14.54 -15.38
N ARG A 3 46.45 -13.66 -16.29
CA ARG A 3 46.04 -12.30 -15.96
C ARG A 3 44.75 -12.38 -15.13
N ARG A 4 44.84 -11.97 -13.86
CA ARG A 4 43.68 -11.72 -12.99
C ARG A 4 42.81 -10.65 -13.66
N LEU A 5 41.57 -11.01 -14.00
CA LEU A 5 40.53 -10.04 -14.33
C LEU A 5 40.20 -9.24 -13.05
N PRO A 6 39.98 -7.91 -13.13
CA PRO A 6 39.59 -7.14 -11.96
C PRO A 6 38.22 -7.60 -11.45
N VAL A 7 38.15 -7.83 -10.14
CA VAL A 7 36.93 -8.11 -9.40
C VAL A 7 35.97 -6.94 -9.63
N LEU A 8 34.80 -7.23 -10.22
CA LEU A 8 33.69 -6.30 -10.30
C LEU A 8 33.32 -5.93 -8.85
N LYS A 9 33.47 -4.66 -8.48
CA LYS A 9 33.07 -4.15 -7.17
C LYS A 9 31.60 -4.49 -6.96
N GLY A 10 31.34 -5.23 -5.88
CA GLY A 10 30.00 -5.63 -5.47
C GLY A 10 29.13 -4.41 -5.15
N VAL A 11 27.84 -4.60 -5.39
CA VAL A 11 26.74 -3.65 -5.17
C VAL A 11 26.31 -3.60 -3.70
N ASP A 12 27.28 -3.53 -2.78
CA ASP A 12 27.06 -3.66 -1.33
C ASP A 12 27.15 -2.32 -0.56
N GLU A 13 26.85 -1.19 -1.20
CA GLU A 13 26.82 0.12 -0.55
C GLU A 13 25.65 0.96 -1.06
N LEU A 14 24.43 0.59 -0.65
CA LEU A 14 23.40 1.59 -0.34
C LEU A 14 23.25 1.57 1.18
N GLU A 15 24.13 2.36 1.78
CA GLU A 15 24.18 2.70 3.19
C GLU A 15 22.77 2.90 3.75
N GLY A 16 22.51 2.24 4.86
CA GLY A 16 21.35 2.54 5.69
C GLY A 16 21.40 4.01 6.08
N SER A 17 20.51 4.80 5.48
CA SER A 17 20.13 6.07 6.10
C SER A 17 19.70 5.75 7.53
N PRO A 18 20.15 6.50 8.55
CA PRO A 18 19.47 6.49 9.84
C PRO A 18 17.99 6.70 9.52
N ILE A 19 17.14 5.75 9.90
CA ILE A 19 15.70 5.98 9.84
C ILE A 19 15.49 7.09 10.86
N GLU A 20 15.57 8.34 10.43
CA GLU A 20 15.19 9.50 11.22
C GLU A 20 13.84 9.17 11.85
N ASP A 21 13.73 9.41 13.16
CA ASP A 21 12.62 9.06 14.03
C ASP A 21 11.27 9.50 13.41
N GLN A 22 10.71 8.67 12.54
CA GLN A 22 9.38 8.88 11.99
C GLN A 22 8.41 8.35 13.03
N ASP A 23 7.89 9.25 13.85
CA ASP A 23 6.88 8.97 14.87
C ASP A 23 5.84 7.98 14.33
N ASP A 24 5.68 6.84 14.99
CA ASP A 24 4.69 5.83 14.59
C ASP A 24 3.26 6.32 14.79
N TRP A 25 3.09 7.35 15.62
CA TRP A 25 1.81 7.88 16.07
C TRP A 25 1.83 9.40 16.10
N ILE A 26 0.72 10.01 15.69
CA ILE A 26 0.41 11.42 15.95
C ILE A 26 -0.81 11.50 16.86
N ILE A 27 -0.85 12.50 17.73
CA ILE A 27 -2.06 12.83 18.49
C ILE A 27 -2.82 13.89 17.71
N ASP A 28 -4.04 13.58 17.29
CA ASP A 28 -4.87 14.55 16.56
C ASP A 28 -5.46 15.63 17.49
N ALA A 29 -6.10 16.64 16.92
CA ALA A 29 -6.70 17.75 17.68
C ALA A 29 -7.76 17.31 18.71
N ASN A 30 -8.28 16.09 18.62
CA ASN A 30 -9.24 15.52 19.57
C ASN A 30 -8.58 14.62 20.62
N GLY A 31 -7.25 14.51 20.62
CA GLY A 31 -6.51 13.66 21.54
C GLY A 31 -6.45 12.18 21.13
N PHE A 32 -6.82 11.82 19.89
CA PHE A 32 -6.73 10.43 19.43
C PHE A 32 -5.34 10.11 18.90
N TYR A 33 -4.82 8.95 19.29
CA TYR A 33 -3.63 8.36 18.68
C TYR A 33 -3.97 7.86 17.26
N VAL A 34 -3.27 8.41 16.28
CA VAL A 34 -3.42 8.06 14.86
C VAL A 34 -2.09 7.51 14.36
N ALA A 35 -2.09 6.24 13.98
CA ALA A 35 -0.93 5.60 13.36
C ALA A 35 -0.51 6.35 12.09
N THR A 36 0.78 6.65 11.93
CA THR A 36 1.29 7.32 10.74
C THR A 36 1.26 6.39 9.54
N ARG A 37 1.19 6.99 8.34
CA ARG A 37 1.21 6.22 7.09
C ARG A 37 2.50 5.40 6.98
N SER A 38 3.65 5.99 7.30
CA SER A 38 4.95 5.33 7.29
C SER A 38 4.99 4.09 8.19
N PHE A 39 4.44 4.17 9.41
CA PHE A 39 4.31 3.00 10.28
C PHE A 39 3.44 1.91 9.67
N LEU A 40 2.28 2.27 9.12
CA LEU A 40 1.35 1.30 8.51
C LEU A 40 1.92 0.62 7.26
N ILE A 41 2.80 1.31 6.51
CA ILE A 41 3.57 0.74 5.41
C ILE A 41 4.59 -0.27 5.95
N ARG A 42 5.44 0.12 6.91
CA ARG A 42 6.42 -0.78 7.54
C ARG A 42 5.78 -2.03 8.15
N ARG A 43 4.59 -1.89 8.73
CA ARG A 43 3.80 -3.00 9.28
C ARG A 43 3.38 -4.02 8.20
N GLY A 44 3.21 -3.61 6.94
CA GLY A 44 3.05 -4.52 5.82
C GLY A 44 1.66 -5.13 5.61
N TYR A 45 0.63 -4.79 6.41
CA TYR A 45 -0.73 -5.32 6.20
C TYR A 45 -1.88 -4.41 6.66
N CYS A 46 -3.05 -4.63 6.07
CA CYS A 46 -4.30 -3.98 6.47
C CYS A 46 -4.97 -4.73 7.64
N CYS A 47 -5.25 -4.01 8.73
CA CYS A 47 -5.89 -4.53 9.93
C CYS A 47 -7.43 -4.45 9.93
N ALA A 48 -8.01 -3.94 8.84
CA ALA A 48 -9.46 -3.69 8.69
C ALA A 48 -10.11 -2.74 9.71
N ASN A 49 -9.33 -1.98 10.50
CA ASN A 49 -9.87 -0.98 11.43
C ASN A 49 -10.27 0.35 10.78
N GLN A 50 -10.27 0.44 9.44
CA GLN A 50 -10.69 1.62 8.69
C GLN A 50 -9.96 2.91 9.09
N CYS A 51 -8.65 2.80 9.38
CA CYS A 51 -7.84 3.93 9.83
C CYS A 51 -7.63 4.98 8.74
N ARG A 52 -7.43 6.24 9.14
CA ARG A 52 -7.34 7.39 8.24
C ARG A 52 -6.12 7.35 7.32
N ASN A 53 -5.04 6.76 7.80
CA ASN A 53 -3.75 6.69 7.10
C ASN A 53 -3.51 5.32 6.44
N CYS A 54 -4.54 4.47 6.30
CA CYS A 54 -4.39 3.14 5.73
C CYS A 54 -3.77 3.24 4.33
N PRO A 55 -2.60 2.63 4.07
CA PRO A 55 -1.94 2.75 2.78
C PRO A 55 -2.47 1.73 1.75
N TYR A 56 -3.28 0.77 2.20
CA TYR A 56 -3.84 -0.29 1.36
C TYR A 56 -5.24 0.04 0.85
N ILE A 57 -6.13 0.60 1.69
CA ILE A 57 -7.52 0.87 1.29
C ILE A 57 -7.89 2.30 1.69
N ASN A 58 -8.49 3.05 0.75
CA ASN A 58 -8.99 4.41 0.99
C ASN A 58 -10.31 4.42 1.79
N TRP A 59 -10.29 3.91 3.01
CA TRP A 59 -11.48 3.75 3.86
C TRP A 59 -12.25 5.05 4.13
N ARG A 60 -11.57 6.20 4.06
CA ARG A 60 -12.15 7.51 4.36
C ARG A 60 -12.56 8.28 3.11
N ASN A 61 -12.45 7.66 1.93
CA ASN A 61 -12.69 8.31 0.64
C ASN A 61 -11.98 9.66 0.53
N SER A 62 -10.74 9.73 1.03
CA SER A 62 -9.97 10.97 1.00
C SER A 62 -9.53 11.26 -0.44
N PRO A 63 -9.73 12.49 -0.95
CA PRO A 63 -9.34 12.85 -2.32
C PRO A 63 -7.83 12.99 -2.49
N THR A 64 -7.09 13.15 -1.39
CA THR A 64 -5.62 13.24 -1.37
C THR A 64 -4.96 11.91 -1.02
N TRP A 65 -5.74 10.82 -0.93
CA TRP A 65 -5.18 9.51 -0.69
C TRP A 65 -4.55 8.94 -1.95
N GLU A 66 -3.37 8.38 -1.79
CA GLU A 66 -2.65 7.68 -2.85
C GLU A 66 -2.48 6.20 -2.48
N PRO A 67 -2.51 5.28 -3.45
CA PRO A 67 -2.22 3.87 -3.23
C PRO A 67 -0.74 3.66 -2.93
N LEU A 68 -0.40 2.51 -2.35
CA LEU A 68 1.00 2.10 -2.27
C LEU A 68 1.56 1.83 -3.67
N PRO A 69 2.86 2.11 -3.91
CA PRO A 69 3.56 1.56 -5.06
C PRO A 69 3.41 0.03 -5.08
N ALA A 70 3.28 -0.53 -6.28
CA ALA A 70 3.00 -1.95 -6.45
C ALA A 70 4.07 -2.84 -5.79
N GLU A 71 5.32 -2.42 -5.82
CA GLU A 71 6.46 -3.09 -5.18
C GLU A 71 6.38 -3.14 -3.64
N ALA A 72 5.61 -2.25 -3.01
CA ALA A 72 5.46 -2.17 -1.56
C ALA A 72 4.27 -2.99 -1.02
N VAL A 73 3.50 -3.66 -1.88
CA VAL A 73 2.39 -4.53 -1.45
C VAL A 73 2.91 -5.92 -1.11
N HIS A 74 2.85 -6.38 0.13
CA HIS A 74 3.39 -7.71 0.47
C HIS A 74 2.41 -8.86 0.16
N PHE A 75 2.95 -10.04 -0.17
CA PHE A 75 2.22 -11.30 -0.11
C PHE A 75 2.07 -11.71 1.35
N ILE A 76 0.86 -11.62 1.89
CA ILE A 76 0.60 -11.86 3.31
C ILE A 76 -0.85 -12.24 3.55
N GLU A 77 -1.09 -13.15 4.49
CA GLU A 77 -2.43 -13.44 4.98
C GLU A 77 -2.95 -12.25 5.80
N VAL A 78 -4.14 -11.78 5.44
CA VAL A 78 -4.86 -10.73 6.17
C VAL A 78 -6.22 -11.22 6.63
N SER A 79 -6.83 -10.52 7.58
CA SER A 79 -8.18 -10.89 8.03
C SER A 79 -9.20 -10.89 6.88
N PRO A 80 -10.24 -11.74 6.91
CA PRO A 80 -11.32 -11.72 5.91
C PRO A 80 -11.96 -10.34 5.72
N LYS A 81 -12.04 -9.53 6.78
CA LYS A 81 -12.55 -8.15 6.72
C LYS A 81 -11.68 -7.22 5.87
N ALA A 82 -10.36 -7.42 5.86
CA ALA A 82 -9.45 -6.65 5.02
C ALA A 82 -9.62 -7.02 3.54
N VAL A 83 -9.74 -8.31 3.24
CA VAL A 83 -10.06 -8.82 1.89
C VAL A 83 -11.38 -8.23 1.41
N GLU A 84 -12.43 -8.29 2.23
CA GLU A 84 -13.75 -7.76 1.88
C GLU A 84 -13.72 -6.25 1.65
N GLY A 85 -12.89 -5.52 2.41
CA GLY A 85 -12.62 -4.11 2.15
C GLY A 85 -12.06 -3.83 0.76
N ALA A 86 -11.06 -4.60 0.34
CA ALA A 86 -10.46 -4.47 -0.99
C ALA A 86 -11.45 -4.85 -2.10
N ARG A 87 -12.29 -5.89 -1.90
CA ARG A 87 -13.35 -6.27 -2.85
C ARG A 87 -14.39 -5.17 -3.04
N ASN A 88 -14.86 -4.58 -1.95
CA ASN A 88 -15.84 -3.50 -2.01
C ASN A 88 -15.28 -2.25 -2.70
N ALA A 89 -14.03 -1.89 -2.39
CA ALA A 89 -13.37 -0.78 -3.06
C ALA A 89 -13.17 -1.05 -4.55
N LEU A 90 -12.73 -2.26 -4.93
CA LEU A 90 -12.63 -2.66 -6.33
C LEU A 90 -13.97 -2.52 -7.06
N ALA A 91 -15.05 -3.10 -6.51
CA ALA A 91 -16.38 -3.04 -7.11
C ALA A 91 -16.87 -1.60 -7.31
N TYR A 92 -16.62 -0.71 -6.34
CA TYR A 92 -16.92 0.71 -6.48
C TYR A 92 -16.19 1.34 -7.68
N HIS A 93 -14.87 1.16 -7.80
CA HIS A 93 -14.14 1.78 -8.91
C HIS A 93 -14.50 1.17 -10.27
N GLU A 94 -14.79 -0.13 -10.34
CA GLU A 94 -15.30 -0.78 -11.56
C GLU A 94 -16.65 -0.20 -12.00
N GLN A 95 -17.57 0.04 -11.05
CA GLN A 95 -18.85 0.68 -11.32
C GLN A 95 -18.68 2.13 -11.82
N GLN A 96 -17.73 2.88 -11.25
CA GLN A 96 -17.47 4.26 -11.66
C GLN A 96 -16.93 4.36 -13.09
N VAL A 97 -16.07 3.44 -13.52
CA VAL A 97 -15.63 3.36 -14.92
C VAL A 97 -16.80 3.02 -15.84
N HIS A 98 -17.67 2.10 -15.43
CA HIS A 98 -18.83 1.69 -16.24
C HIS A 98 -19.86 2.81 -16.45
N THR A 99 -20.07 3.67 -15.44
CA THR A 99 -21.05 4.77 -15.51
C THR A 99 -20.61 5.96 -16.38
N GLY A 100 -19.40 5.93 -16.97
CA GLY A 100 -19.04 6.75 -18.12
C GLY A 100 -18.68 8.21 -17.85
N CYS A 101 -18.38 8.59 -16.60
CA CYS A 101 -17.83 9.92 -16.31
C CYS A 101 -16.36 9.98 -16.73
N LYS A 102 -16.04 10.73 -17.79
CA LYS A 102 -14.65 10.88 -18.30
C LYS A 102 -13.71 11.53 -17.28
N SER A 103 -14.23 12.40 -16.41
CA SER A 103 -13.41 13.00 -15.36
C SER A 103 -13.15 11.97 -14.26
N GLY A 104 -11.87 11.64 -14.02
CA GLY A 104 -11.48 10.68 -12.99
C GLY A 104 -11.37 9.23 -13.48
N GLU A 105 -11.55 8.96 -14.78
CA GLU A 105 -11.40 7.61 -15.33
C GLU A 105 -10.02 7.01 -15.04
N GLU A 106 -8.94 7.78 -15.27
CA GLU A 106 -7.55 7.36 -14.98
C GLU A 106 -7.35 7.05 -13.49
N LEU A 107 -7.96 7.83 -12.60
CA LEU A 107 -7.96 7.56 -11.17
C LEU A 107 -8.65 6.22 -10.89
N HIS A 108 -9.88 6.01 -11.40
CA HIS A 108 -10.59 4.76 -11.16
C HIS A 108 -9.84 3.55 -11.73
N GLN A 109 -9.22 3.66 -12.91
CA GLN A 109 -8.37 2.62 -13.48
C GLN A 109 -7.15 2.32 -12.60
N THR A 110 -6.48 3.35 -12.07
CA THR A 110 -5.36 3.21 -11.13
C THR A 110 -5.80 2.50 -9.85
N MET A 111 -6.94 2.89 -9.28
CA MET A 111 -7.50 2.25 -8.09
C MET A 111 -7.90 0.79 -8.34
N ILE A 112 -8.49 0.48 -9.51
CA ILE A 112 -8.82 -0.89 -9.92
C ILE A 112 -7.55 -1.75 -9.94
N ALA A 113 -6.48 -1.26 -10.57
CA ALA A 113 -5.21 -1.98 -10.63
C ALA A 113 -4.65 -2.25 -9.22
N HIS A 114 -4.67 -1.24 -8.35
CA HIS A 114 -4.23 -1.35 -6.97
C HIS A 114 -5.04 -2.39 -6.17
N TYR A 115 -6.37 -2.33 -6.22
CA TYR A 115 -7.21 -3.28 -5.45
C TYR A 115 -7.14 -4.71 -5.98
N ARG A 116 -6.97 -4.89 -7.30
CA ARG A 116 -6.70 -6.23 -7.87
C ARG A 116 -5.39 -6.80 -7.36
N LEU A 117 -4.33 -5.98 -7.31
CA LEU A 117 -3.03 -6.40 -6.78
C LEU A 117 -3.11 -6.79 -5.30
N LEU A 118 -3.86 -6.05 -4.48
CA LEU A 118 -4.08 -6.43 -3.09
C LEU A 118 -4.77 -7.79 -2.97
N LEU A 119 -5.81 -8.03 -3.77
CA LEU A 119 -6.55 -9.29 -3.72
C LEU A 119 -5.69 -10.47 -4.18
N GLU A 120 -4.89 -10.30 -5.25
CA GLU A 120 -3.90 -11.28 -5.68
C GLU A 120 -2.96 -11.64 -4.52
N ARG A 121 -2.32 -10.65 -3.90
CA ARG A 121 -1.31 -10.87 -2.86
C ARG A 121 -1.86 -11.31 -1.51
N TRP A 122 -3.14 -11.07 -1.22
CA TRP A 122 -3.77 -11.41 0.05
C TRP A 122 -4.58 -12.71 0.02
N VAL A 123 -5.21 -13.04 -1.11
CA VAL A 123 -6.03 -14.25 -1.23
C VAL A 123 -5.17 -15.45 -1.63
N GLU A 124 -4.22 -15.27 -2.55
CA GLU A 124 -3.33 -16.36 -2.96
C GLU A 124 -2.32 -16.73 -1.87
N ALA A 125 -2.00 -15.80 -0.97
CA ALA A 125 -1.18 -16.08 0.21
C ALA A 125 -1.88 -16.98 1.25
N SER A 126 -3.19 -17.21 1.12
CA SER A 126 -3.98 -18.09 2.01
C SER A 126 -4.13 -19.52 1.48
N GLY A 127 -3.54 -19.83 0.30
CA GLY A 127 -3.52 -21.17 -0.31
C GLY A 127 -2.18 -21.88 -0.12
#